data_AF-A0A849FSX9-F1
#
_entry.id   AF-A0A849FSX9-F1
#
_cell.length_a   1.000
_cell.length_b   1.000
_cell.length_c   1.000
_cell.angle_alpha   90.00
_cell.angle_beta   90.00
_cell.angle_gamma   90.00
#
_symmetry.space_group_name_H-M   'P 1'
#
loop_
_entity.id
_entity.type
_entity.pdbx_description
1 polymer ?
#
loop_
_entity_poly.entity_id
_entity_poly.type
_entity_poly.pdbx_seq_one_letter_code
_entity_poly.pdbx_strand_id
1 'polypeptide(L)'
;MALGVSTHADAQSAPLSAQDSDPNVMGWMQGFPPPSDKIITQPDSVYFSFPRLRWSVCHLREFLPTEEISRGLGAPVPLEYLPPAEFADMRQQIDAVTFNPQESGEEMTWEESLYANYTDGMLILHRGEV
;
A
#
# COMPACT_ATOMS: atom_id res chain seq x y z
N MET A 1 -4.75 51.85 9.35
CA MET A 1 -5.15 50.58 10.00
C MET A 1 -5.27 49.54 8.90
N ALA A 2 -4.30 48.63 8.79
CA ALA A 2 -4.36 47.49 7.86
C ALA A 2 -4.64 46.24 8.70
N LEU A 3 -5.80 45.63 8.49
CA LEU A 3 -6.19 44.36 9.10
C LEU A 3 -5.43 43.25 8.39
N GLY A 4 -4.46 42.64 9.08
CA GLY A 4 -3.80 41.42 8.62
C GLY A 4 -4.75 40.25 8.75
N VAL A 5 -5.07 39.60 7.64
CA VAL A 5 -5.80 38.34 7.63
C VAL A 5 -4.83 37.25 8.05
N SER A 6 -5.00 36.73 9.27
CA SER A 6 -4.31 35.53 9.72
C SER A 6 -4.84 34.35 8.91
N THR A 7 -4.02 33.79 8.03
CA THR A 7 -4.29 32.48 7.44
C THR A 7 -4.20 31.44 8.57
N HIS A 8 -5.33 30.91 9.01
CA HIS A 8 -5.34 29.70 9.82
C HIS A 8 -4.79 28.56 8.95
N ALA A 9 -3.65 28.01 9.33
CA ALA A 9 -3.21 26.73 8.81
C ALA A 9 -4.19 25.68 9.37
N ASP A 10 -5.02 25.08 8.51
CA ASP A 10 -5.78 23.90 8.89
C ASP A 10 -4.79 22.83 9.33
N ALA A 11 -4.92 22.37 10.58
CA ALA A 11 -4.19 21.23 11.08
C ALA A 11 -4.59 20.03 10.21
N GLN A 12 -3.69 19.60 9.34
CA GLN A 12 -3.90 18.41 8.53
C GLN A 12 -4.06 17.25 9.52
N SER A 13 -5.27 16.69 9.62
CA SER A 13 -5.51 15.54 10.49
C SER A 13 -4.54 14.44 10.09
N ALA A 14 -3.97 13.74 11.07
CA ALA A 14 -3.11 12.60 10.81
C ALA A 14 -3.80 11.65 9.81
N PRO A 15 -3.08 11.13 8.79
CA PRO A 15 -3.65 10.17 7.88
C PRO A 15 -4.16 8.95 8.66
N LEU A 16 -5.25 8.36 8.18
CA LEU A 16 -5.79 7.09 8.70
C LEU A 16 -4.70 6.03 8.75
N SER A 17 -4.71 5.16 9.76
CA SER A 17 -3.78 4.03 9.85
C SER A 17 -3.88 3.11 8.62
N ALA A 18 -2.91 2.22 8.42
CA ALA A 18 -2.98 1.22 7.35
C ALA A 18 -4.23 0.33 7.46
N GLN A 19 -4.65 -0.01 8.68
CA GLN A 19 -5.82 -0.81 8.96
C GLN A 19 -7.12 -0.05 8.71
N ASP A 20 -7.20 1.20 9.14
CA ASP A 20 -8.42 2.03 8.97
C ASP A 20 -8.59 2.51 7.52
N SER A 21 -7.49 2.59 6.76
CA SER A 21 -7.49 2.94 5.34
C SER A 21 -7.53 1.73 4.41
N ASP A 22 -7.62 0.51 4.94
CA ASP A 22 -7.70 -0.72 4.14
C ASP A 22 -8.89 -0.62 3.17
N PRO A 23 -8.69 -0.86 1.85
CA PRO A 23 -9.77 -0.74 0.88
C PRO A 23 -11.00 -1.61 1.14
N ASN A 24 -10.82 -2.78 1.76
CA ASN A 24 -11.91 -3.67 2.14
C ASN A 24 -12.68 -3.12 3.35
N VAL A 25 -11.99 -2.52 4.32
CA VAL A 25 -12.61 -1.82 5.45
C VAL A 25 -13.37 -0.58 4.95
N MET A 26 -12.79 0.16 4.01
CA MET A 26 -13.41 1.34 3.41
C MET A 26 -14.59 0.98 2.48
N GLY A 27 -14.62 -0.26 1.96
CA GLY A 27 -15.63 -0.74 1.03
C GLY A 27 -15.53 -0.12 -0.37
N TRP A 28 -14.33 0.28 -0.80
CA TRP A 28 -14.14 0.92 -2.09
C TRP A 28 -14.49 -0.02 -3.23
N MET A 29 -15.30 0.47 -4.18
CA MET A 29 -15.63 -0.23 -5.43
C MET A 29 -16.29 -1.62 -5.24
N GLN A 30 -16.85 -1.90 -4.05
CA GLN A 30 -17.55 -3.15 -3.75
C GLN A 30 -19.05 -3.04 -4.07
N GLY A 31 -19.63 -4.13 -4.59
CA GLY A 31 -21.05 -4.22 -4.98
C GLY A 31 -21.29 -3.96 -6.47
N PHE A 32 -22.54 -4.12 -6.92
CA PHE A 32 -22.92 -3.87 -8.31
C PHE A 32 -24.33 -3.25 -8.42
N PRO A 33 -24.43 -1.93 -8.72
CA PRO A 33 -23.33 -0.97 -8.74
C PRO A 33 -22.78 -0.72 -7.32
N PRO A 34 -21.50 -0.31 -7.17
CA PRO A 34 -21.02 0.16 -5.88
C PRO A 34 -21.85 1.36 -5.38
N PRO A 35 -21.99 1.55 -4.06
CA PRO A 35 -22.65 2.73 -3.50
C PRO A 35 -21.99 4.02 -4.00
N SER A 36 -22.77 5.09 -4.21
CA SER A 36 -22.29 6.32 -4.85
C SER A 36 -21.13 7.00 -4.11
N ASP A 37 -21.10 6.90 -2.78
CA ASP A 37 -20.04 7.42 -1.92
C ASP A 37 -18.80 6.51 -1.87
N LYS A 38 -18.88 5.33 -2.49
CA LYS A 38 -17.82 4.30 -2.55
C LYS A 38 -17.21 4.12 -3.93
N ILE A 39 -17.61 4.94 -4.90
CA ILE A 39 -17.04 4.96 -6.24
C ILE A 39 -15.81 5.89 -6.26
N ILE A 40 -14.67 5.34 -6.65
CA ILE A 40 -13.46 6.11 -6.97
C ILE A 40 -13.57 6.53 -8.44
N THR A 41 -13.26 7.78 -8.75
CA THR A 41 -13.43 8.35 -10.10
C THR A 41 -12.18 9.15 -10.52
N GLN A 42 -12.17 9.62 -11.77
CA GLN A 42 -11.24 10.66 -12.23
C GLN A 42 -11.65 12.05 -11.71
N PRO A 43 -10.74 13.03 -11.64
CA PRO A 43 -9.34 13.05 -12.12
C PRO A 43 -8.33 12.45 -11.14
N ASP A 44 -7.04 12.60 -11.43
CA ASP A 44 -5.90 12.18 -10.60
C ASP A 44 -6.02 12.63 -9.14
N SER A 45 -6.46 13.87 -8.90
CA SER A 45 -6.70 14.39 -7.55
C SER A 45 -7.74 13.60 -6.74
N VAL A 46 -8.54 12.75 -7.39
CA VAL A 46 -9.47 11.82 -6.73
C VAL A 46 -8.82 10.45 -6.56
N TYR A 47 -8.44 9.77 -7.63
CA TYR A 47 -7.96 8.39 -7.51
C TYR A 47 -6.56 8.29 -6.87
N PHE A 48 -5.69 9.29 -7.00
CA PHE A 48 -4.41 9.36 -6.27
C PHE A 48 -4.50 10.06 -4.90
N SER A 49 -5.70 10.43 -4.41
CA SER A 49 -5.84 10.97 -3.06
C SER A 49 -5.79 9.87 -2.00
N PHE A 50 -5.16 10.14 -0.86
CA PHE A 50 -5.29 9.26 0.30
C PHE A 50 -6.69 9.41 0.92
N PRO A 51 -7.40 8.33 1.31
CA PRO A 51 -6.97 6.91 1.27
C PRO A 51 -7.35 6.17 -0.03
N ARG A 52 -7.99 6.80 -1.02
CA ARG A 52 -8.42 6.13 -2.26
C ARG A 52 -7.26 5.49 -3.04
N LEU A 53 -6.07 6.08 -2.96
CA LEU A 53 -4.86 5.54 -3.58
C LEU A 53 -4.54 4.12 -3.13
N ARG A 54 -4.93 3.73 -1.90
CA ARG A 54 -4.73 2.37 -1.38
C ARG A 54 -5.48 1.30 -2.17
N TRP A 55 -6.55 1.68 -2.85
CA TRP A 55 -7.24 0.83 -3.82
C TRP A 55 -6.75 1.11 -5.24
N SER A 56 -6.75 2.38 -5.65
CA SER A 56 -6.62 2.73 -7.07
C SER A 56 -5.30 2.30 -7.71
N VAL A 57 -4.16 2.31 -6.98
CA VAL A 57 -2.85 1.95 -7.56
C VAL A 57 -2.76 0.48 -7.92
N CYS A 58 -3.48 -0.39 -7.19
CA CYS A 58 -3.64 -1.81 -7.50
C CYS A 58 -4.65 -2.05 -8.65
N HIS A 59 -5.43 -1.03 -9.02
CA HIS A 59 -6.53 -1.09 -9.97
C HIS A 59 -6.43 -0.06 -11.10
N LEU A 60 -5.24 0.50 -11.37
CA LEU A 60 -5.06 1.61 -12.32
C LEU A 60 -5.57 1.32 -13.73
N ARG A 61 -5.56 0.05 -14.14
CA ARG A 61 -6.07 -0.41 -15.43
C ARG A 61 -7.57 -0.15 -15.62
N GLU A 62 -8.31 0.08 -14.54
CA GLU A 62 -9.74 0.38 -14.56
C GLU A 62 -10.03 1.87 -14.79
N PHE A 63 -9.03 2.75 -14.62
CA PHE A 63 -9.20 4.21 -14.75
C PHE A 63 -8.60 4.80 -16.02
N LEU A 64 -7.51 4.21 -16.50
CA LEU A 64 -6.67 4.78 -17.54
C LEU A 64 -6.50 3.78 -18.70
N PRO A 65 -6.29 4.27 -19.93
CA PRO A 65 -5.86 3.41 -21.04
C PRO A 65 -4.58 2.65 -20.65
N THR A 66 -4.56 1.34 -20.88
CA THR A 66 -3.39 0.50 -20.62
C THR A 66 -3.08 -0.40 -21.80
N GLU A 67 -1.79 -0.65 -21.99
CA GLU A 67 -1.29 -1.62 -22.94
C GLU A 67 -0.83 -2.87 -22.19
N GLU A 68 -1.07 -4.04 -22.76
CA GLU A 68 -0.55 -5.28 -22.20
C GLU A 68 0.93 -5.45 -22.53
N ILE A 69 1.76 -5.66 -21.50
CA ILE A 69 3.15 -6.06 -21.68
C ILE A 69 3.23 -7.58 -21.60
N SER A 70 3.50 -8.23 -22.73
CA SER A 70 3.64 -9.68 -22.77
C SER A 70 4.83 -10.15 -21.94
N ARG A 71 4.62 -11.21 -21.15
CA ARG A 71 5.70 -11.94 -20.46
C ARG A 71 6.49 -12.90 -21.38
N GLY A 72 6.21 -12.91 -22.68
CA GLY A 72 6.73 -13.88 -23.65
C GLY A 72 5.95 -15.20 -23.70
N LEU A 73 6.30 -16.07 -24.65
CA LEU A 73 5.62 -17.35 -24.90
C LEU A 73 6.17 -18.51 -24.06
N GLY A 74 7.31 -18.33 -23.40
CA GLY A 74 7.93 -19.35 -22.55
C GLY A 74 7.16 -19.62 -21.26
N ALA A 75 7.45 -20.75 -20.61
CA ALA A 75 7.01 -21.00 -19.24
C ALA A 75 7.71 -20.01 -18.28
N PRO A 76 7.03 -19.54 -17.21
CA PRO A 76 7.69 -18.77 -16.17
C PRO A 76 8.78 -19.61 -15.50
N VAL A 77 9.88 -18.97 -15.11
CA VAL A 77 10.88 -19.59 -14.24
C VAL A 77 10.38 -19.46 -12.79
N PRO A 78 10.13 -20.57 -12.07
CA PRO A 78 9.71 -20.49 -10.69
C PRO A 78 10.84 -19.92 -9.84
N LEU A 79 10.50 -19.12 -8.83
CA LEU A 79 11.44 -18.79 -7.76
C LEU A 79 11.56 -19.98 -6.83
N GLU A 80 12.76 -20.19 -6.27
CA GLU A 80 13.00 -21.23 -5.28
C GLU A 80 12.54 -20.72 -3.91
N TYR A 81 11.52 -21.37 -3.36
CA TYR A 81 10.98 -21.09 -2.03
C TYR A 81 11.36 -22.20 -1.06
N LEU A 82 11.49 -21.84 0.21
CA LEU A 82 11.49 -22.82 1.30
C LEU A 82 10.21 -23.68 1.29
N PRO A 83 10.26 -24.93 1.81
CA PRO A 83 9.07 -25.73 2.05
C PRO A 83 8.02 -24.94 2.86
N PRO A 84 6.71 -25.11 2.63
CA PRO A 84 5.69 -24.22 3.19
C PRO A 84 5.74 -24.00 4.71
N ALA A 85 6.08 -25.04 5.48
CA ALA A 85 6.24 -24.92 6.93
C ALA A 85 7.46 -24.09 7.31
N GLU A 86 8.62 -24.35 6.69
CA GLU A 86 9.85 -23.60 6.92
C GLU A 86 9.72 -22.15 6.45
N PHE A 87 9.00 -21.91 5.35
CA PHE A 87 8.69 -20.57 4.88
C PHE A 87 7.86 -19.80 5.91
N ALA A 88 6.83 -20.44 6.51
CA ALA A 88 6.02 -19.81 7.54
C ALA A 88 6.86 -19.45 8.78
N ASP A 89 7.76 -20.34 9.20
CA ASP A 89 8.67 -20.10 10.33
C ASP A 89 9.67 -18.97 10.01
N MET A 90 10.26 -18.97 8.82
CA MET A 90 11.18 -17.92 8.36
C MET A 90 10.48 -16.56 8.28
N ARG A 91 9.24 -16.52 7.78
CA ARG A 91 8.44 -15.29 7.73
C ARG A 91 8.25 -14.69 9.12
N GLN A 92 7.92 -15.50 10.13
CA GLN A 92 7.78 -15.03 11.50
C GLN A 92 9.11 -14.48 12.06
N GLN A 93 10.23 -15.10 11.71
CA GLN A 93 11.55 -14.60 12.11
C GLN A 93 11.87 -13.25 11.45
N ILE A 94 11.54 -13.09 10.16
CA ILE A 94 11.69 -11.83 9.43
C ILE A 94 10.79 -10.76 10.02
N ASP A 95 9.51 -11.06 10.27
CA ASP A 95 8.52 -10.15 10.85
C ASP A 95 9.00 -9.59 12.21
N ALA A 96 9.78 -10.38 12.97
CA ALA A 96 10.35 -10.01 14.26
C ALA A 96 11.70 -9.26 14.20
N VAL A 97 12.32 -9.09 13.03
CA VAL A 97 13.59 -8.34 12.90
C VAL A 97 13.37 -6.90 13.35
N THR A 98 14.17 -6.42 14.31
CA THR A 98 14.11 -5.02 14.77
C THR A 98 15.16 -4.15 14.10
N PHE A 99 14.81 -2.89 13.87
CA PHE A 99 15.73 -1.89 13.33
C PHE A 99 15.31 -0.46 13.74
N ASN A 100 16.27 0.46 13.67
CA ASN A 100 16.02 1.89 13.86
C ASN A 100 15.87 2.56 12.49
N PRO A 101 14.69 3.11 12.14
CA PRO A 101 14.53 3.89 10.92
C PRO A 101 15.45 5.11 10.96
N GLN A 102 15.98 5.49 9.79
CA GLN A 102 16.99 6.54 9.67
C GLN A 102 16.49 7.92 10.17
N GLU A 103 15.18 8.13 10.26
CA GLU A 103 14.58 9.45 10.55
C GLU A 103 13.64 9.49 11.76
N SER A 104 13.20 8.34 12.32
CA SER A 104 12.25 8.33 13.45
C SER A 104 12.92 8.17 14.82
N GLY A 105 14.11 7.55 14.88
CA GLY A 105 14.82 7.26 16.13
C GLY A 105 14.14 6.25 17.07
N GLU A 106 12.93 5.81 16.74
CA GLU A 106 12.16 4.80 17.46
C GLU A 106 12.36 3.44 16.79
N GLU A 107 12.81 2.45 17.57
CA GLU A 107 12.96 1.08 17.11
C GLU A 107 11.58 0.50 16.71
N MET A 108 11.55 -0.24 15.61
CA MET A 108 10.36 -0.98 15.19
C MET A 108 10.74 -2.35 14.63
N THR A 109 9.77 -3.26 14.58
CA THR A 109 9.91 -4.53 13.87
C THR A 109 9.73 -4.35 12.35
N TRP A 110 10.18 -5.35 11.59
CA TRP A 110 9.92 -5.44 10.16
C TRP A 110 8.42 -5.40 9.87
N GLU A 111 7.61 -6.17 10.59
CA GLU A 111 6.16 -6.20 10.42
C GLU A 111 5.52 -4.82 10.66
N GLU A 112 5.89 -4.15 11.75
CA GLU A 112 5.40 -2.80 12.07
C GLU A 112 5.72 -1.81 10.94
N SER A 113 6.90 -1.93 10.35
CA SER A 113 7.31 -1.08 9.23
C SER A 113 6.41 -1.24 8.01
N LEU A 114 5.86 -2.43 7.76
CA LEU A 114 4.96 -2.67 6.63
C LEU A 114 3.69 -1.85 6.79
N TYR A 115 3.13 -1.81 8.00
CA TYR A 115 1.95 -1.01 8.31
C TYR A 115 2.25 0.49 8.36
N ALA A 116 3.38 0.89 8.96
CA ALA A 116 3.79 2.31 9.01
C ALA A 116 3.93 2.93 7.60
N ASN A 117 4.25 2.11 6.59
CA ASN A 117 4.45 2.52 5.20
C ASN A 117 3.30 2.14 4.24
N TYR A 118 2.17 1.62 4.75
CA TYR A 118 1.02 1.21 3.91
C TYR A 118 1.41 0.19 2.82
N THR A 119 2.32 -0.75 3.13
CA THR A 119 2.90 -1.67 2.15
C THR A 119 1.87 -2.67 1.63
N ASP A 120 1.73 -2.79 0.31
CA ASP A 120 0.80 -3.73 -0.34
C ASP A 120 1.45 -5.08 -0.70
N GLY A 121 2.75 -5.08 -1.02
CA GLY A 121 3.50 -6.29 -1.36
C GLY A 121 5.01 -6.11 -1.21
N MET A 122 5.67 -7.17 -0.74
CA MET A 122 7.12 -7.22 -0.49
C MET A 122 7.65 -8.61 -0.83
N LEU A 123 8.82 -8.66 -1.46
CA LEU A 123 9.54 -9.90 -1.76
C LEU A 123 11.02 -9.70 -1.41
N ILE A 124 11.56 -10.61 -0.60
CA ILE A 124 12.99 -10.64 -0.27
C ILE A 124 13.59 -11.77 -1.10
N LEU A 125 14.73 -11.50 -1.75
CA LEU A 125 15.50 -12.51 -2.46
C LEU A 125 16.95 -12.43 -1.99
N HIS A 126 17.46 -13.51 -1.42
CA HIS A 126 18.84 -13.58 -0.97
C HIS A 126 19.52 -14.78 -1.62
N ARG A 127 20.51 -14.49 -2.48
CA ARG A 127 21.31 -15.51 -3.20
C ARG A 127 20.51 -16.45 -4.12
N GLY A 128 19.40 -15.95 -4.68
CA GLY A 128 18.55 -16.71 -5.61
C GLY A 128 17.42 -17.48 -4.94
N GLU A 129 17.36 -17.48 -3.60
CA GLU A 129 16.29 -18.06 -2.80
C GLU A 129 15.40 -16.96 -2.24
N VAL A 130 14.10 -17.23 -2.19
CA VAL A 130 13.08 -16.36 -1.57
C VAL A 130 13.02 -16.61 -0.08
#